data_AF-A0A413J4F3-F1
#
_entry.id   AF-A0A413J4F3-F1
#
_cell.length_a   1.000
_cell.length_b   1.000
_cell.length_c   1.000
_cell.angle_alpha   90.00
_cell.angle_beta   90.00
_cell.angle_gamma   90.00
#
_symmetry.space_group_name_H-M   'P 1'
#
loop_
_entity.id
_entity.type
_entity.pdbx_description
1 polymer ?
#
loop_
_entity_poly.entity_id
_entity_poly.type
_entity_poly.pdbx_seq_one_letter_code
_entity_poly.pdbx_strand_id
1 'polypeptide(L)'
;MIANISWENGRYNFKDVPLAQLIQIVSQMYHTDILLQGVRKDESSFSGSIHYNEPLDKVLNKICFSLNLNIRQTDDRIVLY
;
A
#
# COMPACT_ATOMS: atom_id res chain seq x y z
N MET A 1 -15.79 -8.59 8.18
CA MET A 1 -14.44 -8.95 7.72
C MET A 1 -14.18 -8.22 6.42
N ILE A 2 -13.03 -7.57 6.26
CA ILE A 2 -12.59 -7.15 4.91
C ILE A 2 -12.20 -8.46 4.22
N ALA A 3 -13.01 -8.93 3.28
CA ALA A 3 -12.90 -10.30 2.72
C ALA A 3 -11.54 -10.63 2.08
N ASN A 4 -10.74 -9.60 1.83
CA ASN A 4 -9.49 -9.65 1.08
C ASN A 4 -8.24 -9.37 1.93
N ILE A 5 -8.40 -9.26 3.26
CA ILE A 5 -7.29 -9.04 4.20
C ILE A 5 -7.39 -10.01 5.36
N SER A 6 -6.33 -10.78 5.58
CA SER A 6 -6.20 -11.67 6.73
C SER A 6 -4.93 -11.35 7.54
N TRP A 7 -4.94 -11.74 8.81
CA TRP A 7 -3.78 -11.63 9.69
C TRP A 7 -3.33 -13.02 10.09
N GLU A 8 -2.05 -13.32 9.87
CA GLU A 8 -1.46 -14.61 10.23
C GLU A 8 0.02 -14.42 10.57
N ASN A 9 0.46 -14.98 11.72
CA ASN A 9 1.87 -15.06 12.11
C ASN A 9 2.65 -13.73 11.99
N GLY A 10 2.06 -12.61 12.44
CA GLY A 10 2.71 -11.30 12.42
C GLY A 10 2.63 -10.57 11.08
N ARG A 11 1.82 -11.04 10.13
CA ARG A 11 1.71 -10.48 8.79
C ARG A 11 0.26 -10.18 8.42
N TYR A 12 0.06 -9.06 7.75
CA TYR A 12 -1.15 -8.79 6.98
C TYR A 12 -0.99 -9.41 5.60
N ASN A 13 -1.91 -10.29 5.22
CA ASN A 13 -1.99 -10.87 3.88
C ASN A 13 -3.11 -10.19 3.12
N PHE A 14 -2.80 -9.69 1.93
CA PHE A 14 -3.70 -9.00 1.04
C PHE A 14 -3.95 -9.88 -0.18
N LYS A 15 -5.21 -10.01 -0.59
CA LYS A 15 -5.61 -10.74 -1.78
C LYS A 15 -6.53 -9.89 -2.63
N ASP A 16 -6.05 -9.47 -3.79
CA ASP A 16 -6.79 -8.69 -4.79
C ASP A 16 -7.42 -7.42 -4.16
N VAL A 17 -6.64 -6.72 -3.34
CA VAL A 17 -7.07 -5.48 -2.68
C VAL A 17 -6.86 -4.31 -3.65
N PRO A 18 -7.90 -3.53 -3.97
CA PRO A 18 -7.75 -2.36 -4.85
C PRO A 18 -6.70 -1.40 -4.32
N LEU A 19 -5.87 -0.86 -5.20
CA LEU A 19 -4.77 0.04 -4.81
C LEU A 19 -5.25 1.22 -3.95
N ALA A 20 -6.37 1.85 -4.30
CA ALA A 20 -6.93 2.95 -3.51
C ALA A 20 -7.25 2.53 -2.06
N GLN A 21 -7.79 1.33 -1.86
CA GLN A 21 -8.07 0.79 -0.54
C GLN A 21 -6.78 0.42 0.20
N LEU A 22 -5.81 -0.19 -0.49
CA LEU A 22 -4.51 -0.52 0.08
C LEU A 22 -3.80 0.74 0.61
N ILE A 23 -3.78 1.82 -0.16
CA ILE A 23 -3.13 3.08 0.25
C ILE A 23 -3.82 3.70 1.46
N GLN A 24 -5.16 3.64 1.53
CA GLN A 24 -5.88 4.10 2.73
C GLN A 24 -5.47 3.31 3.98
N ILE A 25 -5.35 1.99 3.87
CA ILE A 25 -4.94 1.12 4.99
C ILE A 25 -3.51 1.41 5.41
N VAL A 26 -2.57 1.53 4.47
CA VAL A 26 -1.17 1.83 4.76
C VAL A 26 -1.04 3.24 5.36
N SER A 27 -1.74 4.22 4.82
CA SER A 27 -1.77 5.59 5.36
C SER A 27 -2.23 5.61 6.82
N GLN A 28 -3.29 4.87 7.15
CA GLN A 28 -3.79 4.73 8.52
C GLN A 28 -2.82 3.98 9.44
N MET A 29 -2.23 2.89 8.97
CA MET A 29 -1.31 2.05 9.77
C MET A 29 -0.06 2.83 10.20
N TYR A 30 0.46 3.69 9.32
CA TYR A 30 1.70 4.44 9.57
C TYR A 30 1.48 5.90 9.95
N HIS A 31 0.23 6.37 10.03
CA HIS A 31 -0.12 7.76 10.32
C HIS A 31 0.55 8.75 9.36
N THR A 32 0.57 8.44 8.06
CA THR A 32 1.24 9.22 7.00
C THR A 32 0.29 9.51 5.85
N ASP A 33 0.30 10.75 5.33
CA ASP A 33 -0.48 11.13 4.15
C ASP A 33 0.18 10.59 2.86
N ILE A 34 -0.54 9.72 2.13
CA ILE A 34 -0.08 9.09 0.89
C ILE A 34 -1.09 9.39 -0.21
N LEU A 35 -0.62 10.06 -1.27
CA LEU A 35 -1.43 10.47 -2.41
C LEU A 35 -1.16 9.58 -3.63
N LEU A 36 -2.23 9.18 -4.31
CA LEU A 36 -2.17 8.54 -5.63
C LEU A 36 -2.36 9.60 -6.71
N GLN A 37 -1.41 9.75 -7.63
CA GLN A 37 -1.50 10.69 -8.75
C GLN A 37 -1.29 9.97 -10.08
N GLY A 38 -2.17 10.20 -11.07
CA GLY A 38 -2.00 9.62 -12.41
C GLY A 38 -2.24 8.12 -12.51
N VAL A 39 -2.49 7.43 -11.40
CA VAL A 39 -2.77 5.99 -11.38
C VAL A 39 -4.24 5.72 -11.64
N ARG A 40 -4.53 4.80 -12.57
CA ARG A 40 -5.88 4.26 -12.80
C ARG A 40 -6.30 3.39 -11.60
N LYS A 41 -7.16 3.94 -10.75
CA LYS A 41 -7.54 3.35 -9.45
C LYS A 41 -8.35 2.06 -9.58
N ASP A 42 -8.92 1.82 -10.74
CA ASP A 42 -9.86 0.75 -11.09
C ASP A 42 -9.19 -0.49 -11.72
N GLU A 43 -7.95 -0.38 -12.18
CA GLU A 43 -7.25 -1.46 -12.90
C GLU A 43 -6.14 -2.16 -12.08
N SER A 44 -5.80 -1.65 -10.89
CA SER A 44 -4.68 -2.16 -10.09
C SER A 44 -5.12 -2.73 -8.74
N SER A 45 -4.77 -3.99 -8.49
CA SER A 45 -4.97 -4.65 -7.20
C SER A 45 -3.68 -5.30 -6.70
N PHE A 46 -3.50 -5.31 -5.38
CA PHE A 46 -2.33 -5.86 -4.73
C PHE A 46 -2.66 -7.20 -4.07
N SER A 47 -1.80 -8.18 -4.33
CA SER A 47 -1.77 -9.48 -3.67
C SER A 47 -0.37 -9.70 -3.12
N GLY A 48 -0.25 -9.85 -1.80
CA GLY A 48 1.05 -9.91 -1.14
C GLY A 48 0.93 -9.90 0.39
N SER A 49 2.07 -9.86 1.08
CA SER A 49 2.08 -9.81 2.54
C SER A 49 3.03 -8.73 3.07
N ILE A 50 2.56 -8.04 4.11
CA ILE A 50 3.30 -7.00 4.84
C ILE A 50 3.48 -7.48 6.27
N HIS A 51 4.72 -7.50 6.75
CA HIS A 51 4.99 -7.80 8.16
C HIS A 51 4.60 -6.60 9.02
N TYR A 52 4.04 -6.81 10.21
CA TYR A 52 3.54 -5.73 11.07
C TYR A 52 4.61 -4.71 11.48
N ASN A 53 5.84 -5.19 11.73
CA ASN A 53 6.98 -4.33 12.05
C ASN A 53 7.76 -3.88 10.81
N GLU A 54 7.24 -4.07 9.60
CA GLU A 54 7.92 -3.63 8.40
C GLU A 54 7.91 -2.09 8.33
N PRO A 55 9.05 -1.42 8.07
CA PRO A 55 9.05 0.03 7.98
C PRO A 55 8.35 0.51 6.70
N LEU A 56 7.77 1.72 6.77
CA LEU A 56 6.93 2.28 5.72
C LEU A 56 7.62 2.32 4.35
N ASP A 57 8.91 2.67 4.30
CA ASP A 57 9.69 2.71 3.06
C ASP A 57 9.74 1.34 2.37
N LYS A 58 9.90 0.25 3.13
CA LYS A 58 9.91 -1.12 2.58
C LYS A 58 8.53 -1.55 2.10
N VAL A 59 7.50 -1.20 2.85
CA VAL A 59 6.11 -1.44 2.43
C VAL A 59 5.79 -0.74 1.12
N LEU A 60 6.09 0.56 1.01
CA LEU A 60 5.82 1.34 -0.19
C LEU A 60 6.64 0.83 -1.38
N ASN A 61 7.91 0.49 -1.19
CA ASN A 61 8.75 -0.10 -2.24
C ASN A 61 8.16 -1.42 -2.78
N LYS A 62 7.62 -2.29 -1.91
CA LYS A 62 6.94 -3.51 -2.34
C LYS A 62 5.69 -3.23 -3.17
N ILE A 63 4.88 -2.26 -2.74
CA ILE A 63 3.66 -1.85 -3.46
C ILE A 63 4.03 -1.29 -4.83
N CYS A 64 5.01 -0.38 -4.88
CA CYS A 64 5.53 0.20 -6.12
C CYS A 64 6.07 -0.86 -7.07
N PHE A 65 6.89 -1.79 -6.57
CA PHE A 65 7.41 -2.89 -7.37
C PHE A 65 6.30 -3.79 -7.92
N SER A 66 5.33 -4.16 -7.09
CA SER A 66 4.25 -5.07 -7.47
C SER A 66 3.29 -4.47 -8.50
N LEU A 67 3.13 -3.14 -8.50
CA LEU A 67 2.13 -2.45 -9.31
C LEU A 67 2.77 -1.55 -10.39
N ASN A 68 4.09 -1.65 -10.58
CA ASN A 68 4.86 -0.84 -11.51
C ASN A 68 4.62 0.67 -11.33
N LEU A 69 4.62 1.11 -10.06
CA LEU A 69 4.49 2.52 -9.68
C LEU A 69 5.85 3.10 -9.29
N ASN A 70 5.95 4.41 -9.34
CA ASN A 70 7.04 5.18 -8.79
C ASN A 70 6.61 5.86 -7.50
N ILE A 71 7.58 6.26 -6.70
CA ILE A 71 7.38 6.99 -5.45
C ILE A 71 8.23 8.25 -5.45
N ARG A 72 7.67 9.35 -4.97
CA ARG A 72 8.44 10.55 -4.60
C ARG A 72 7.96 11.10 -3.26
N GLN A 73 8.88 11.72 -2.53
CA GLN A 73 8.57 12.49 -1.34
C GLN A 73 8.67 13.98 -1.68
N THR A 74 7.66 14.74 -1.27
CA THR A 74 7.61 16.20 -1.41
C THR A 74 7.28 16.78 -0.05
N ASP A 75 8.20 17.53 0.56
CA ASP A 75 8.13 18.18 1.87
C ASP A 75 7.37 17.37 2.96
N ASP A 76 6.03 17.40 2.97
CA ASP A 76 5.18 16.73 3.97
C ASP A 76 4.36 15.52 3.45
N ARG A 77 4.56 15.09 2.19
CA ARG A 77 3.70 14.08 1.56
C ARG A 77 4.47 13.04 0.76
N ILE A 78 3.91 11.85 0.73
CA ILE A 78 4.33 10.77 -0.15
C ILE A 78 3.38 10.70 -1.34
N VAL A 79 3.93 10.69 -2.56
CA VAL A 79 3.15 10.57 -3.79
C VAL A 79 3.56 9.31 -4.54
N LEU A 80 2.59 8.46 -4.84
CA LEU A 80 2.74 7.32 -5.75
C LEU A 80 2.12 7.64 -7.11
N TYR A 81 2.82 7.31 -8.19
CA TYR A 81 2.41 7.64 -9.56
C TYR A 81 2.88 6.62 -10.60
#